data_AF-A0A538BVS4-F1
#
_entry.id   AF-A0A538BVS4-F1
#
_cell.length_a   1.000
_cell.length_b   1.000
_cell.length_c   1.000
_cell.angle_alpha   90.00
_cell.angle_beta   90.00
_cell.angle_gamma   90.00
#
_symmetry.space_group_name_H-M   'P 1'
#
loop_
_entity.id
_entity.type
_entity.pdbx_description
1 polymer ?
#
loop_
_entity_poly.entity_id
_entity_poly.type
_entity_poly.pdbx_seq_one_letter_code
_entity_poly.pdbx_strand_id
1 'polypeptide(L)'
;MATATKPEKKATPWGAAVVVDRVTLPQRAGEKRFATMVELLETEKGERLVRFAYSTDGTARRGPVTLRARDLERLQAALAEHPELGRLLTLGSGA
;
A
#
# COMPACT_ATOMS: atom_id res chain seq x y z
N MET A 1 2.25 4.68 -25.43
CA MET A 1 0.82 4.36 -25.29
C MET A 1 0.67 3.30 -24.22
N ALA A 2 0.18 3.66 -23.04
CA ALA A 2 -0.06 2.69 -21.97
C ALA A 2 -1.31 1.89 -22.33
N THR A 3 -1.16 0.59 -22.51
CA THR A 3 -2.27 -0.35 -22.64
C THR A 3 -3.16 -0.23 -21.40
N ALA A 4 -4.47 -0.08 -21.60
CA ALA A 4 -5.44 -0.09 -20.53
C ALA A 4 -5.48 -1.50 -19.91
N THR A 5 -4.64 -1.72 -18.90
CA THR A 5 -4.67 -2.94 -18.10
C THR A 5 -6.02 -3.02 -17.39
N LYS A 6 -6.71 -4.15 -17.56
CA LYS A 6 -7.97 -4.47 -16.87
C LYS A 6 -7.83 -4.15 -15.36
N PRO A 7 -8.83 -3.52 -14.72
CA PRO A 7 -8.74 -3.15 -13.31
C PRO A 7 -8.47 -4.38 -12.47
N GLU A 8 -7.32 -4.38 -11.80
CA GLU A 8 -6.87 -5.50 -10.97
C GLU A 8 -7.72 -5.55 -9.70
N LYS A 9 -8.51 -6.61 -9.54
CA LYS A 9 -9.36 -6.80 -8.35
C LYS A 9 -8.59 -7.48 -7.22
N LYS A 10 -8.82 -7.04 -5.99
CA LYS A 10 -8.28 -7.61 -4.75
C LYS A 10 -9.41 -7.93 -3.78
N ALA A 11 -9.31 -9.09 -3.14
CA ALA A 11 -10.13 -9.41 -1.99
C ALA A 11 -9.59 -8.68 -0.75
N THR A 12 -10.49 -8.02 -0.02
CA THR A 12 -10.19 -7.36 1.25
C THR A 12 -11.20 -7.82 2.32
N PRO A 13 -10.95 -7.57 3.61
CA PRO A 13 -11.94 -7.84 4.66
C PRO A 13 -13.27 -7.09 4.50
N TRP A 14 -13.32 -6.04 3.66
CA TRP A 14 -14.51 -5.23 3.40
C TRP A 14 -15.16 -5.51 2.04
N GLY A 15 -14.74 -6.60 1.38
CA GLY A 15 -15.23 -6.99 0.06
C GLY A 15 -14.21 -6.76 -1.04
N ALA A 16 -14.66 -6.87 -2.28
CA ALA A 16 -13.82 -6.65 -3.45
C ALA A 16 -13.47 -5.17 -3.61
N ALA A 17 -12.21 -4.91 -3.97
CA ALA A 17 -11.73 -3.58 -4.31
C ALA A 17 -10.89 -3.64 -5.59
N VAL A 18 -10.86 -2.55 -6.36
CA VAL A 18 -10.01 -2.39 -7.53
C VAL A 18 -8.75 -1.62 -7.15
N VAL A 19 -7.60 -1.99 -7.71
CA VAL A 19 -6.37 -1.20 -7.60
C VAL A 19 -6.55 0.05 -8.47
N VAL A 20 -6.48 1.23 -7.85
CA VAL A 20 -6.56 2.53 -8.51
C VAL A 20 -5.18 3.11 -8.76
N ASP A 21 -4.25 2.90 -7.83
CA ASP A 21 -2.85 3.32 -7.95
C ASP A 21 -1.93 2.33 -7.24
N ARG A 22 -0.66 2.26 -7.66
CA ARG A 22 0.35 1.37 -7.08
C ARG A 22 1.75 1.97 -7.22
N VAL A 23 2.44 2.09 -6.09
CA VAL A 23 3.89 2.19 -6.03
C VAL A 23 4.48 0.80 -5.82
N THR A 24 5.48 0.43 -6.62
CA THR A 24 6.28 -0.79 -6.40
C THR A 24 7.73 -0.40 -6.21
N LEU A 25 8.31 -0.82 -5.09
CA LEU A 25 9.71 -0.58 -4.73
C LEU A 25 10.48 -1.91 -4.75
N PRO A 26 11.24 -2.20 -5.80
CA PRO A 26 12.16 -3.33 -5.82
C PRO A 26 13.29 -3.15 -4.80
N GLN A 27 13.60 -4.21 -4.07
CA GLN A 27 14.57 -4.24 -2.98
C GLN A 27 15.42 -5.51 -3.05
N ARG A 28 16.59 -5.47 -2.40
CA ARG A 28 17.53 -6.60 -2.32
C ARG A 28 18.12 -6.72 -0.92
N ALA A 29 18.36 -7.95 -0.49
CA ALA A 29 19.12 -8.28 0.72
C ALA A 29 20.01 -9.49 0.43
N GLY A 30 21.30 -9.25 0.19
CA GLY A 30 22.19 -10.22 -0.45
C GLY A 30 21.63 -10.65 -1.81
N GLU A 31 21.54 -11.96 -2.04
CA GLU A 31 20.96 -12.52 -3.27
C GLU A 31 19.42 -12.48 -3.32
N LYS A 32 18.75 -12.23 -2.19
CA LYS A 32 17.28 -12.24 -2.13
C LYS A 32 16.70 -10.98 -2.78
N ARG A 33 15.73 -11.19 -3.67
CA ARG A 33 14.98 -10.11 -4.33
C ARG A 33 13.54 -10.08 -3.84
N PHE A 34 13.10 -8.90 -3.47
CA PHE A 34 11.72 -8.67 -3.03
C PHE A 34 11.25 -7.31 -3.49
N ALA A 35 9.95 -7.06 -3.44
CA ALA A 35 9.41 -5.75 -3.70
C ALA A 35 8.35 -5.41 -2.66
N THR A 36 8.40 -4.17 -2.15
CA THR A 36 7.30 -3.60 -1.38
C THR A 36 6.34 -2.92 -2.35
N MET A 37 5.04 -3.13 -2.15
CA MET A 37 3.98 -2.50 -2.92
C MET A 37 3.09 -1.70 -1.97
N VAL A 38 2.82 -0.45 -2.31
CA VAL A 38 1.81 0.39 -1.66
C VAL A 38 0.74 0.67 -2.70
N GLU A 39 -0.49 0.24 -2.42
CA GLU A 39 -1.58 0.32 -3.37
C GLU A 39 -2.73 1.14 -2.79
N LEU A 40 -3.28 2.03 -3.61
CA LEU A 40 -4.58 2.63 -3.38
C LEU A 40 -5.64 1.71 -3.98
N LEU A 41 -6.58 1.26 -3.15
CA LEU A 41 -7.72 0.47 -3.57
C LEU A 41 -9.01 1.27 -3.42
N GLU A 42 -9.98 0.99 -4.28
CA GLU A 42 -11.34 1.51 -4.17
C GLU A 42 -12.36 0.37 -4.17
N THR A 43 -13.25 0.37 -3.19
CA THR A 43 -14.35 -0.62 -3.11
C THR A 43 -15.48 -0.25 -4.07
N GLU A 44 -16.41 -1.18 -4.32
CA GLU A 44 -17.60 -0.90 -5.13
C GLU A 44 -18.49 0.22 -4.57
N LYS A 45 -18.34 0.55 -3.27
CA LYS A 45 -19.05 1.65 -2.60
C LYS A 45 -18.26 2.98 -2.62
N GLY A 46 -17.12 3.03 -3.30
CA GLY A 46 -16.25 4.21 -3.37
C GLY A 46 -15.36 4.43 -2.15
N GLU A 47 -15.26 3.45 -1.24
CA GLU A 47 -14.37 3.56 -0.07
C GLU A 47 -12.91 3.36 -0.49
N ARG A 48 -12.03 4.27 -0.06
CA ARG A 48 -10.59 4.20 -0.32
C ARG A 48 -9.86 3.44 0.78
N LEU A 49 -9.00 2.52 0.36
CA LEU A 49 -8.14 1.71 1.21
C LEU A 49 -6.68 1.86 0.77
N VAL A 50 -5.74 1.81 1.72
CA VAL A 50 -4.32 1.70 1.40
C VAL A 50 -3.84 0.31 1.81
N ARG A 51 -3.26 -0.41 0.86
CA ARG A 51 -2.74 -1.77 1.08
C ARG A 51 -1.23 -1.78 0.98
N PHE A 52 -0.58 -2.24 2.05
CA PHE A 52 0.83 -2.57 2.10
C PHE A 52 1.00 -4.07 1.82
N ALA A 53 1.72 -4.40 0.77
CA ALA A 53 2.03 -5.76 0.40
C ALA A 53 3.53 -5.90 0.12
N TYR A 54 4.04 -7.12 0.17
CA TYR A 54 5.38 -7.41 -0.31
C TYR A 54 5.36 -8.70 -1.13
N SER A 55 6.25 -8.76 -2.11
CA SER A 55 6.50 -9.95 -2.91
C SER A 55 7.95 -10.37 -2.76
N THR A 56 8.22 -11.66 -2.88
CA THR A 56 9.59 -12.18 -3.09
C THR A 56 9.57 -12.97 -4.38
N ASP A 57 10.60 -12.84 -5.21
CA ASP A 57 10.68 -13.55 -6.49
C ASP A 57 9.40 -13.36 -7.35
N GLY A 58 8.85 -12.15 -7.32
CA GLY A 58 7.64 -11.77 -8.08
C GLY A 58 6.31 -12.29 -7.51
N THR A 59 6.32 -13.15 -6.49
CA THR A 59 5.09 -13.68 -5.88
C THR A 59 4.73 -12.90 -4.62
N ALA A 60 3.52 -12.33 -4.60
CA ALA A 60 2.98 -11.68 -3.40
C ALA A 60 2.92 -12.68 -2.23
N ARG A 61 3.56 -12.35 -1.11
CA ARG A 61 3.54 -13.18 0.10
C ARG A 61 2.22 -12.95 0.86
N ARG A 62 1.77 -13.96 1.62
CA ARG A 62 0.52 -13.89 2.40
C ARG A 62 0.61 -12.77 3.44
N GLY A 63 -0.55 -12.18 3.76
CA GLY A 63 -0.72 -11.19 4.83
C GLY A 63 -0.52 -9.73 4.45
N PRO A 64 -1.04 -9.23 3.30
CA PRO A 64 -1.04 -7.79 3.06
C PRO A 64 -1.88 -7.08 4.12
N VAL A 65 -1.35 -5.97 4.65
CA VAL A 65 -2.06 -5.14 5.62
C VAL A 65 -2.83 -4.08 4.86
N THR A 66 -4.15 -4.01 5.08
CA THR A 66 -5.02 -3.03 4.43
C THR A 66 -5.59 -2.10 5.49
N LEU A 67 -5.39 -0.80 5.31
CA LEU A 67 -5.88 0.26 6.18
C LEU A 67 -6.99 1.03 5.48
N ARG A 68 -8.06 1.39 6.20
CA ARG A 68 -9.01 2.40 5.74
C ARG A 68 -8.44 3.80 5.98
N ALA A 69 -9.05 4.82 5.36
CA ALA A 69 -8.72 6.22 5.60
C ALA A 69 -8.65 6.57 7.10
N ARG A 70 -9.66 6.19 7.89
CA ARG A 70 -9.70 6.39 9.34
C ARG A 70 -8.62 5.67 10.16
N ASP A 71 -8.03 4.61 9.60
CA ASP A 71 -6.94 3.89 10.24
C ASP A 71 -5.60 4.59 9.93
N LEU A 72 -5.48 5.21 8.75
CA LEU A 72 -4.35 6.07 8.39
C LEU A 72 -4.33 7.36 9.22
N GLU A 73 -5.48 7.99 9.46
CA GLU A 73 -5.59 9.16 10.35
C GLU A 73 -5.07 8.84 11.75
N ARG A 74 -5.45 7.67 12.28
CA ARG A 74 -4.96 7.18 13.58
C ARG A 74 -3.46 6.86 13.56
N LEU A 75 -2.95 6.28 12.46
CA LEU A 75 -1.52 6.05 12.28
C LEU A 75 -0.75 7.39 12.27
N GLN A 76 -1.25 8.40 11.56
CA GLN A 76 -0.64 9.72 11.52
C GLN A 76 -0.59 10.37 12.90
N ALA A 77 -1.69 10.31 13.66
CA ALA A 77 -1.72 10.79 15.03
C ALA A 77 -0.71 10.06 15.93
N ALA A 78 -0.64 8.72 15.83
CA ALA A 78 0.34 7.95 16.59
C ALA A 78 1.79 8.29 16.22
N LEU A 79 2.08 8.53 14.94
CA LEU A 79 3.42 8.92 14.49
C LEU A 79 3.87 10.29 15.03
N ALA A 80 2.94 11.20 15.32
CA ALA A 80 3.26 12.48 15.95
C ALA A 80 3.83 12.30 17.38
N GLU A 81 3.40 11.26 18.09
CA GLU A 81 3.89 10.89 19.42
C GLU A 81 5.23 10.12 19.37
N HIS A 82 5.70 9.75 18.17
CA HIS A 82 6.92 8.96 17.95
C HIS A 82 7.89 9.68 16.99
N PRO A 83 8.60 10.74 17.44
CA PRO A 83 9.28 11.69 16.56
C PRO A 83 10.35 11.07 15.65
N GLU A 84 11.14 10.12 16.16
CA GLU A 84 12.17 9.45 15.34
C GLU A 84 11.56 8.62 14.21
N LEU A 85 10.50 7.89 14.52
CA LEU A 85 9.77 7.06 13.55
C LEU A 85 8.99 7.93 12.57
N GLY A 86 8.30 8.96 13.06
CA GLY A 86 7.58 9.93 12.25
C GLY A 86 8.50 10.62 11.25
N ARG A 87 9.73 11.00 11.65
CA ARG A 87 10.74 11.60 10.76
C ARG A 87 11.05 10.72 9.55
N LEU A 88 11.14 9.40 9.74
CA LEU A 88 11.45 8.46 8.65
C LEU A 88 10.24 8.17 7.75
N LEU A 89 9.03 8.32 8.27
CA LEU A 89 7.78 8.04 7.56
C LEU A 89 7.07 9.29 7.03
N THR A 90 7.68 10.47 7.19
CA THR A 90 7.14 11.71 6.63
C THR A 90 7.24 11.64 5.11
N LEU A 91 6.14 11.25 4.47
CA LEU A 91 5.96 11.37 3.03
C LEU A 91 5.72 12.85 2.76
N GLY A 92 6.70 13.53 2.17
CA GLY A 92 6.64 14.96 1.94
C GLY A 92 5.32 15.34 1.28
N SER A 93 4.61 16.30 1.88
CA SER A 93 3.58 17.04 1.16
C SER A 93 4.28 17.80 0.05
N GLY A 94 4.28 17.22 -1.16
CA GLY A 94 4.69 17.96 -2.35
C GLY A 94 3.87 19.23 -2.41
N ALA A 95 4.56 20.37 -2.32
CA ALA A 95 4.08 21.62 -2.89
C ALA A 95 4.15 21.49 -4.42
#